data_AF-A0A642UPD4-F1
#
_entry.id   AF-A0A642UPD4-F1
#
_cell.length_a   1.000
_cell.length_b   1.000
_cell.length_c   1.000
_cell.angle_alpha   90.00
_cell.angle_beta   90.00
_cell.angle_gamma   90.00
#
_symmetry.space_group_name_H-M   'P 1'
#
loop_
_entity.id
_entity.type
_entity.pdbx_description
1 polymer ?
#
loop_
_entity_poly.entity_id
_entity_poly.type
_entity_poly.pdbx_seq_one_letter_code
_entity_poly.pdbx_strand_id
1 'polypeptide(L)'
;MTWEATITTVELATHTAIHHRYPQGLTLTENLLSPEDYDRVLRSILSAFHAIECDTSEVITPRGAKKPKRKRTAIHYGPQFDYSTNHVVENPTPIPDWMAPIITKLPVEINQATLQYYPPGAGIPPHIDTHSCFGSHIISYSAGSAVAFEFKPATSHTAEKMFAPRRVKGGPSMTPKSPSPDPNDPSEAGSQAVEVLLPGNSLCVMENEVRYAWTHGIRSRATDTINGQTVPRGNRFSITFRYVSFDGVCKCQFPNWCDTRHQAENTPDT
;
A
#
# COMPACT_ATOMS: atom_id res chain seq x y z
N MET A 1 -32.19 -16.15 20.47
CA MET A 1 -31.97 -16.32 19.02
C MET A 1 -30.47 -16.34 18.80
N THR A 2 -29.92 -17.55 18.83
CA THR A 2 -28.50 -17.85 18.67
C THR A 2 -28.19 -17.88 17.17
N TRP A 3 -27.20 -17.10 16.75
CA TRP A 3 -26.71 -17.09 15.37
C TRP A 3 -25.51 -18.03 15.30
N GLU A 4 -25.75 -19.31 15.00
CA GLU A 4 -24.67 -20.23 14.63
C GLU A 4 -24.37 -20.04 13.14
N ALA A 5 -23.30 -19.32 12.84
CA ALA A 5 -22.75 -19.26 11.50
C ALA A 5 -21.93 -20.52 11.24
N THR A 6 -22.42 -21.35 10.32
CA THR A 6 -21.71 -22.54 9.82
C THR A 6 -20.44 -22.09 9.10
N ILE A 7 -19.29 -22.17 9.78
CA ILE A 7 -17.98 -21.99 9.16
C ILE A 7 -17.62 -23.33 8.52
N THR A 8 -17.75 -23.41 7.19
CA THR A 8 -17.25 -24.54 6.42
C THR A 8 -15.72 -24.51 6.50
N THR A 9 -15.16 -25.44 7.27
CA THR A 9 -13.72 -25.64 7.42
C THR A 9 -13.15 -26.07 6.08
N VAL A 10 -12.36 -25.21 5.43
CA VAL A 10 -11.50 -25.63 4.33
C VAL A 10 -10.21 -26.14 4.95
N GLU A 11 -9.94 -27.40 4.68
CA GLU A 11 -8.88 -28.24 5.23
C GLU A 11 -7.48 -27.62 5.09
N LEU A 12 -6.70 -27.67 6.16
CA LEU A 12 -5.29 -27.27 6.23
C LEU A 12 -4.43 -28.16 5.32
N ALA A 13 -4.16 -27.69 4.11
CA ALA A 13 -3.10 -28.25 3.28
C ALA A 13 -1.74 -27.74 3.80
N THR A 14 -0.95 -28.70 4.26
CA THR A 14 0.42 -28.58 4.73
C THR A 14 1.35 -27.93 3.71
N HIS A 15 2.24 -27.08 4.23
CA HIS A 15 3.54 -26.65 3.71
C HIS A 15 3.99 -27.33 2.39
N THR A 16 3.43 -26.87 1.27
CA THR A 16 3.98 -27.10 -0.06
C THR A 16 3.83 -25.79 -0.81
N ALA A 17 4.95 -25.24 -1.23
CA ALA A 17 5.06 -23.88 -1.75
C ALA A 17 4.04 -23.59 -2.87
N ILE A 18 3.12 -22.66 -2.60
CA ILE A 18 2.09 -22.21 -3.54
C ILE A 18 2.71 -21.16 -4.48
N HIS A 19 3.68 -21.56 -5.30
CA HIS A 19 4.36 -20.64 -6.22
C HIS A 19 3.53 -20.26 -7.48
N HIS A 20 2.28 -20.72 -7.61
CA HIS A 20 1.45 -20.48 -8.80
C HIS A 20 0.22 -19.58 -8.61
N ARG A 21 -0.08 -19.11 -7.38
CA ARG A 21 -1.30 -18.30 -7.15
C ARG A 21 -1.06 -16.79 -7.24
N TYR A 22 0.18 -16.35 -7.07
CA TYR A 22 0.55 -14.95 -6.96
C TYR A 22 1.80 -14.62 -7.79
N PRO A 23 2.01 -13.35 -8.17
CA PRO A 23 3.27 -12.91 -8.77
C PRO A 23 4.48 -13.30 -7.93
N GLN A 24 5.63 -13.53 -8.58
CA GLN A 24 6.85 -13.96 -7.90
C GLN A 24 7.31 -12.93 -6.86
N GLY A 25 7.52 -13.38 -5.61
CA GLY A 25 7.87 -12.48 -4.50
C GLY A 25 6.65 -11.87 -3.79
N LEU A 26 5.43 -12.32 -4.10
CA LEU A 26 4.25 -12.01 -3.31
C LEU A 26 3.83 -13.23 -2.46
N THR A 27 3.71 -13.03 -1.15
CA THR A 27 3.13 -14.01 -0.22
C THR A 27 1.92 -13.43 0.49
N LEU A 28 0.81 -14.17 0.55
CA LEU A 28 -0.38 -13.81 1.30
C LEU A 28 -0.68 -14.84 2.39
N THR A 29 -0.71 -14.40 3.64
CA THR A 29 -1.13 -15.20 4.79
C THR A 29 -2.46 -14.69 5.30
N GLU A 30 -3.51 -15.52 5.23
CA GLU A 30 -4.82 -15.20 5.77
C GLU A 30 -4.95 -15.64 7.24
N ASN A 31 -5.86 -15.00 7.98
CA ASN A 31 -6.12 -15.29 9.40
C ASN A 31 -4.86 -15.23 10.28
N LEU A 32 -4.05 -14.18 10.10
CA LEU A 32 -2.75 -14.01 10.74
C LEU A 32 -2.84 -14.06 12.28
N LEU A 33 -3.81 -13.33 12.84
CA LEU A 33 -4.07 -13.23 14.27
C LEU A 33 -5.21 -14.15 14.69
N SER A 34 -5.20 -14.55 15.96
CA SER A 34 -6.38 -15.16 16.59
C SER A 34 -7.57 -14.18 16.52
N PRO A 35 -8.83 -14.64 16.54
CA PRO A 35 -9.99 -13.74 16.55
C PRO A 35 -9.93 -12.69 17.68
N GLU A 36 -9.39 -13.08 18.82
CA GLU A 36 -9.29 -12.24 20.02
C GLU A 36 -8.21 -11.17 19.89
N ASP A 37 -7.04 -11.52 19.34
CA ASP A 37 -5.99 -10.54 19.04
C ASP A 37 -6.39 -9.62 17.89
N TYR A 38 -7.08 -10.15 16.88
CA TYR A 38 -7.62 -9.36 15.77
C TYR A 38 -8.56 -8.27 16.26
N ASP A 39 -9.50 -8.62 17.15
CA ASP A 39 -10.45 -7.68 17.73
C ASP A 39 -9.77 -6.61 18.60
N ARG A 40 -8.76 -7.01 19.41
CA ARG A 40 -7.94 -6.06 20.17
C ARG A 40 -7.21 -5.07 19.26
N VAL A 41 -6.52 -5.57 18.22
CA VAL A 41 -5.82 -4.74 17.23
C VAL A 41 -6.78 -3.81 16.50
N LEU A 42 -7.94 -4.31 16.06
CA LEU A 42 -8.93 -3.52 15.34
C LEU A 42 -9.47 -2.38 16.20
N ARG A 43 -9.74 -2.61 17.50
CA ARG A 43 -10.11 -1.54 18.44
C ARG A 43 -9.03 -0.48 18.58
N SER A 44 -7.75 -0.88 18.68
CA SER A 44 -6.63 0.07 18.74
C SER A 44 -6.51 0.91 17.46
N ILE A 45 -6.69 0.29 16.29
CA ILE A 45 -6.74 1.01 15.00
C ILE A 45 -7.85 2.07 14.99
N LEU A 46 -9.07 1.68 15.41
CA LEU A 46 -10.21 2.59 15.45
C LEU A 46 -9.97 3.75 16.44
N SER A 47 -9.40 3.46 17.61
CA SER A 47 -9.02 4.48 18.59
C SER A 47 -7.99 5.46 18.04
N ALA A 48 -6.98 4.99 17.30
CA ALA A 48 -5.95 5.84 16.68
C ALA A 48 -6.54 6.83 15.66
N PHE A 49 -7.54 6.41 14.86
CA PHE A 49 -8.22 7.32 13.93
C PHE A 49 -9.25 8.23 14.60
N HIS A 50 -9.94 7.76 15.65
CA HIS A 50 -10.88 8.58 16.39
C HIS A 50 -10.20 9.77 17.09
N ALA A 51 -9.01 9.55 17.65
CA ALA A 51 -8.21 10.62 18.24
C ALA A 51 -7.91 11.76 17.24
N ILE A 52 -7.77 11.44 15.94
CA ILE A 52 -7.55 12.42 14.87
C ILE A 52 -8.86 13.12 14.47
N GLU A 53 -9.98 12.40 14.45
CA GLU A 53 -11.28 13.00 14.13
C GLU A 53 -11.73 14.01 15.19
N CYS A 54 -11.47 13.76 16.48
CA CYS A 54 -11.73 14.72 17.56
C CYS A 54 -10.88 15.99 17.47
N ASP A 55 -9.68 15.92 16.89
CA ASP A 55 -8.78 17.07 16.73
C ASP A 55 -9.12 17.93 15.50
N THR A 56 -9.95 17.40 14.57
CA THR A 56 -10.25 18.03 13.27
C THR A 56 -11.70 18.51 13.13
N SER A 57 -12.53 18.35 14.16
CA SER A 57 -13.96 18.66 14.13
C SER A 57 -14.29 20.13 14.42
N GLU A 58 -13.98 21.04 13.48
CA GLU A 58 -14.61 22.38 13.37
C GLU A 58 -14.82 22.82 11.90
N VAL A 59 -15.56 22.06 11.08
CA VAL A 59 -16.01 22.59 9.77
C VAL A 59 -17.50 22.34 9.57
N ILE A 60 -18.30 23.38 9.79
CA ILE A 60 -19.73 23.44 9.50
C ILE A 60 -19.89 23.56 7.97
N THR A 61 -20.35 22.49 7.29
CA THR A 61 -20.69 22.56 5.86
C THR A 61 -22.11 23.10 5.65
N PRO A 62 -22.35 24.07 4.74
CA PRO A 62 -23.69 24.58 4.42
C PRO A 62 -24.67 23.50 3.94
N ARG A 63 -25.96 23.65 4.27
CA ARG A 63 -27.04 22.75 3.81
C ARG A 63 -27.13 22.78 2.27
N GLY A 64 -27.08 21.62 1.63
CA GLY A 64 -27.28 21.44 0.18
C GLY A 64 -26.02 21.13 -0.63
N ALA A 65 -24.82 21.22 -0.05
CA ALA A 65 -23.59 20.79 -0.72
C ALA A 65 -23.50 19.24 -0.76
N LYS A 66 -23.13 18.68 -1.93
CA LYS A 66 -22.76 17.25 -2.00
C LYS A 66 -21.62 17.00 -1.00
N LYS A 67 -21.83 16.08 -0.05
CA LYS A 67 -20.78 15.72 0.92
C LYS A 67 -19.51 15.33 0.15
N PRO A 68 -18.35 15.95 0.43
CA PRO A 68 -17.12 15.60 -0.25
C PRO A 68 -16.83 14.12 -0.01
N LYS A 69 -16.39 13.41 -1.06
CA LYS A 69 -15.92 12.03 -0.90
C LYS A 69 -14.78 12.03 0.11
N ARG A 70 -14.91 11.24 1.18
CA ARG A 70 -13.86 11.09 2.18
C ARG A 70 -12.61 10.55 1.50
N LYS A 71 -11.48 11.22 1.68
CA LYS A 71 -10.18 10.79 1.16
C LYS A 71 -9.56 9.79 2.11
N ARG A 72 -8.62 8.99 1.60
CA ARG A 72 -7.75 8.15 2.43
C ARG A 72 -6.96 9.02 3.41
N THR A 73 -6.85 8.57 4.66
CA THR A 73 -6.01 9.19 5.70
C THR A 73 -4.89 8.23 6.11
N ALA A 74 -3.73 8.75 6.52
CA ALA A 74 -2.60 7.96 6.95
C ALA A 74 -1.95 8.55 8.22
N ILE A 75 -1.42 7.68 9.07
CA ILE A 75 -0.57 7.97 10.23
C ILE A 75 0.76 7.26 10.01
N HIS A 76 1.87 7.95 10.27
CA HIS A 76 3.21 7.43 10.07
C HIS A 76 3.92 7.26 11.41
N TYR A 77 4.45 6.07 11.65
CA TYR A 77 5.26 5.71 12.81
C TYR A 77 6.65 5.26 12.36
N GLY A 78 7.63 5.44 13.23
CA GLY A 78 9.04 5.23 12.95
C GLY A 78 9.64 6.33 12.07
N PRO A 79 10.90 6.15 11.63
CA PRO A 79 11.62 7.12 10.82
C PRO A 79 10.79 7.55 9.60
N GLN A 80 10.69 8.85 9.38
CA GLN A 80 10.10 9.41 8.18
C GLN A 80 11.22 10.05 7.35
N PHE A 81 11.28 9.72 6.06
CA PHE A 81 12.25 10.29 5.15
C PHE A 81 11.61 11.46 4.39
N ASP A 82 12.14 12.66 4.56
CA ASP A 82 11.76 13.81 3.75
C ASP A 82 12.59 13.80 2.46
N TYR A 83 11.94 13.33 1.40
CA TYR A 83 12.53 13.24 0.06
C TYR A 83 12.86 14.58 -0.59
N SER A 84 12.45 15.72 -0.01
CA SER A 84 12.84 17.04 -0.52
C SER A 84 14.17 17.52 0.06
N THR A 85 14.52 17.03 1.25
CA THR A 85 15.72 17.41 1.98
C THR A 85 16.71 16.26 2.13
N ASN A 86 16.34 15.03 1.75
CA ASN A 86 17.09 13.79 2.02
C ASN A 86 17.40 13.59 3.51
N HIS A 87 16.57 14.13 4.39
CA HIS A 87 16.76 14.07 5.83
C HIS A 87 15.67 13.23 6.50
N VAL A 88 16.03 12.58 7.60
CA VAL A 88 15.09 11.86 8.47
C VAL A 88 14.48 12.87 9.44
N VAL A 89 13.17 12.79 9.66
CA VAL A 89 12.49 13.62 10.66
C VAL A 89 13.09 13.39 12.04
N GLU A 90 13.54 14.46 12.71
CA GLU A 90 14.39 14.39 13.91
C GLU A 90 13.74 13.75 15.15
N ASN A 91 12.43 13.51 15.18
CA ASN A 91 11.77 12.84 16.31
C ASN A 91 10.55 12.04 15.82
N PRO A 92 10.77 10.84 15.24
CA PRO A 92 9.68 10.05 14.70
C PRO A 92 8.71 9.59 15.80
N THR A 93 7.41 9.59 15.50
CA THR A 93 6.41 8.96 16.38
C THR A 93 6.72 7.48 16.52
N PRO A 94 6.92 6.93 17.73
CA PRO A 94 7.31 5.53 17.90
C PRO A 94 6.22 4.57 17.40
N ILE A 95 6.62 3.38 16.97
CA ILE A 95 5.69 2.32 16.62
C ILE A 95 4.94 1.88 17.89
N PRO A 96 3.59 1.92 17.92
CA PRO A 96 2.84 1.59 19.12
C PRO A 96 2.92 0.10 19.50
N ASP A 97 2.99 -0.18 20.80
CA ASP A 97 3.08 -1.55 21.34
C ASP A 97 1.90 -2.45 20.96
N TRP A 98 0.72 -1.87 20.69
CA TRP A 98 -0.44 -2.65 20.27
C TRP A 98 -0.24 -3.33 18.89
N MET A 99 0.76 -2.92 18.11
CA MET A 99 1.14 -3.59 16.86
C MET A 99 1.98 -4.86 17.09
N ALA A 100 2.49 -5.11 18.30
CA ALA A 100 3.36 -6.26 18.62
C ALA A 100 2.81 -7.64 18.20
N PRO A 101 1.51 -7.95 18.33
CA PRO A 101 0.96 -9.23 17.86
C PRO A 101 1.13 -9.47 16.35
N ILE A 102 1.21 -8.39 15.56
CA ILE A 102 1.49 -8.47 14.12
C ILE A 102 2.99 -8.52 13.88
N ILE A 103 3.75 -7.64 14.54
CA ILE A 103 5.21 -7.48 14.33
C ILE A 103 5.95 -8.78 14.63
N THR A 104 5.56 -9.51 15.68
CA THR A 104 6.18 -10.80 16.05
C THR A 104 5.98 -11.91 15.02
N LYS A 105 5.09 -11.70 14.04
CA LYS A 105 4.82 -12.64 12.94
C LYS A 105 5.44 -12.20 11.60
N LEU A 106 6.16 -11.08 11.56
CA LEU A 106 6.80 -10.60 10.34
C LEU A 106 8.07 -11.43 10.03
N PRO A 107 8.38 -11.67 8.75
CA PRO A 107 9.55 -12.45 8.35
C PRO A 107 10.88 -11.70 8.49
N VAL A 108 10.84 -10.38 8.72
CA VAL A 108 12.01 -9.50 8.80
C VAL A 108 11.82 -8.43 9.87
N GLU A 109 12.94 -7.86 10.32
CA GLU A 109 12.92 -6.67 11.17
C GLU A 109 12.34 -5.46 10.44
N ILE A 110 11.66 -4.61 11.20
CA ILE A 110 11.06 -3.37 10.70
C ILE A 110 11.40 -2.22 11.66
N ASN A 111 11.39 -1.00 11.15
CA ASN A 111 11.58 0.21 11.96
C ASN A 111 10.54 1.30 11.64
N GLN A 112 9.69 1.09 10.63
CA GLN A 112 8.69 2.05 10.15
C GLN A 112 7.33 1.36 9.93
N ALA A 113 6.24 2.00 10.33
CA ALA A 113 4.88 1.55 10.06
C ALA A 113 3.96 2.69 9.58
N THR A 114 3.14 2.47 8.55
CA THR A 114 2.12 3.43 8.08
C THR A 114 0.74 2.84 8.25
N LEU A 115 -0.05 3.39 9.20
CA LEU A 115 -1.45 3.04 9.39
C LEU A 115 -2.33 3.87 8.43
N GLN A 116 -3.22 3.22 7.70
CA GLN A 116 -4.01 3.86 6.64
C GLN A 116 -5.49 3.51 6.79
N TYR A 117 -6.36 4.51 6.65
CA TYR A 117 -7.81 4.34 6.59
C TYR A 117 -8.32 4.61 5.18
N TYR A 118 -9.10 3.66 4.67
CA TYR A 118 -9.76 3.68 3.37
C TYR A 118 -11.28 3.66 3.58
N PRO A 119 -11.97 4.81 3.45
CA PRO A 119 -13.43 4.81 3.37
C PRO A 119 -13.91 4.16 2.06
N PRO A 120 -15.17 3.71 1.99
CA PRO A 120 -15.75 3.17 0.76
C PRO A 120 -15.56 4.12 -0.43
N GLY A 121 -15.05 3.58 -1.54
CA GLY A 121 -14.75 4.37 -2.74
C GLY A 121 -13.33 4.96 -2.78
N ALA A 122 -12.61 5.03 -1.67
CA ALA A 122 -11.22 5.47 -1.67
C ALA A 122 -10.27 4.37 -2.19
N GLY A 123 -9.11 4.81 -2.66
CA GLY A 123 -8.05 3.97 -3.18
C GLY A 123 -6.69 4.62 -3.05
N ILE A 124 -5.68 3.95 -3.59
CA ILE A 124 -4.31 4.46 -3.75
C ILE A 124 -3.89 4.19 -5.21
N PRO A 125 -3.44 5.21 -5.95
CA PRO A 125 -2.97 5.02 -7.31
C PRO A 125 -1.85 3.97 -7.40
N PRO A 126 -1.72 3.26 -8.55
CA PRO A 126 -0.60 2.36 -8.77
C PRO A 126 0.74 3.08 -8.60
N HIS A 127 1.63 2.50 -7.81
CA HIS A 127 2.97 3.04 -7.52
C HIS A 127 3.94 1.91 -7.18
N ILE A 128 5.24 2.22 -7.23
CA ILE A 128 6.30 1.42 -6.64
C ILE A 128 6.85 2.22 -5.46
N ASP A 129 7.02 1.57 -4.32
CA ASP A 129 7.64 2.19 -3.15
C ASP A 129 9.13 2.45 -3.43
N THR A 130 9.63 3.61 -2.99
CA THR A 130 11.00 4.08 -3.26
C THR A 130 12.05 3.01 -2.99
N HIS A 131 12.98 2.81 -3.93
CA HIS A 131 13.96 1.74 -3.86
C HIS A 131 15.03 2.03 -2.81
N SER A 132 15.52 3.26 -2.76
CA SER A 132 16.56 3.72 -1.82
C SER A 132 16.10 3.84 -0.37
N CYS A 133 14.83 4.16 -0.14
CA CYS A 133 14.33 4.49 1.19
C CYS A 133 13.99 3.24 2.01
N PHE A 134 13.55 2.16 1.37
CA PHE A 134 13.01 1.00 2.05
C PHE A 134 13.80 -0.27 1.72
N GLY A 135 13.90 -1.16 2.70
CA GLY A 135 14.55 -2.45 2.57
C GLY A 135 13.91 -3.36 1.51
N SER A 136 14.35 -4.62 1.51
CA SER A 136 13.93 -5.63 0.52
C SER A 136 12.46 -6.04 0.62
N HIS A 137 11.81 -5.76 1.75
CA HIS A 137 10.44 -6.17 2.03
C HIS A 137 9.53 -4.96 2.28
N ILE A 138 8.32 -5.04 1.74
CA ILE A 138 7.19 -4.20 2.10
C ILE A 138 6.06 -5.11 2.54
N ILE A 139 5.59 -4.94 3.77
CA ILE A 139 4.63 -5.86 4.37
C ILE A 139 3.37 -5.10 4.72
N SER A 140 2.21 -5.52 4.22
CA SER A 140 0.94 -4.86 4.45
C SER A 140 -0.03 -5.79 5.18
N TYR A 141 -0.35 -5.44 6.42
CA TYR A 141 -1.40 -6.09 7.19
C TYR A 141 -2.75 -5.41 6.89
N SER A 142 -3.78 -6.19 6.57
CA SER A 142 -5.14 -5.69 6.27
C SER A 142 -6.11 -5.97 7.41
N ALA A 143 -6.94 -4.98 7.75
CA ALA A 143 -7.98 -5.08 8.77
C ALA A 143 -9.28 -4.39 8.32
N GLY A 144 -10.41 -4.83 8.88
CA GLY A 144 -11.74 -4.38 8.47
C GLY A 144 -12.21 -5.05 7.17
N SER A 145 -12.75 -4.26 6.25
CA SER A 145 -13.30 -4.76 4.99
C SER A 145 -12.21 -5.27 4.03
N ALA A 146 -12.52 -6.38 3.34
CA ALA A 146 -11.67 -6.91 2.28
C ALA A 146 -11.55 -5.94 1.10
N VAL A 147 -10.48 -6.06 0.31
CA VAL A 147 -10.29 -5.25 -0.90
C VAL A 147 -9.56 -6.02 -1.99
N ALA A 148 -9.90 -5.75 -3.24
CA ALA A 148 -9.05 -6.12 -4.37
C ALA A 148 -7.83 -5.20 -4.45
N PHE A 149 -6.64 -5.77 -4.27
CA PHE A 149 -5.36 -5.10 -4.36
C PHE A 149 -4.70 -5.45 -5.69
N GLU A 150 -4.47 -4.44 -6.52
CA GLU A 150 -4.00 -4.60 -7.89
C GLU A 150 -2.48 -4.58 -7.94
N PHE A 151 -1.92 -5.52 -8.70
CA PHE A 151 -0.52 -5.60 -9.09
C PHE A 151 -0.41 -5.56 -10.61
N LYS A 152 0.47 -4.71 -11.16
CA LYS A 152 0.75 -4.67 -12.60
C LYS A 152 2.27 -4.57 -12.81
N PRO A 153 2.88 -5.39 -13.68
CA PRO A 153 4.28 -5.24 -14.06
C PRO A 153 4.56 -3.80 -14.49
N ALA A 154 5.69 -3.26 -14.04
CA ALA A 154 6.09 -1.92 -14.39
C ALA A 154 6.56 -1.88 -15.86
N THR A 155 6.29 -0.75 -16.51
CA THR A 155 6.69 -0.52 -17.91
C THR A 155 7.66 0.66 -17.97
N SER A 156 8.14 0.98 -19.18
CA SER A 156 8.87 2.23 -19.45
C SER A 156 8.07 3.46 -19.01
N HIS A 157 6.75 3.48 -19.29
CA HIS A 157 5.85 4.55 -18.83
C HIS A 157 5.77 4.66 -17.30
N THR A 158 5.94 3.55 -16.57
CA THR A 158 6.04 3.59 -15.11
C THR A 158 7.30 4.35 -14.69
N ALA A 159 8.45 4.07 -15.30
CA ALA A 159 9.71 4.75 -15.02
C ALA A 159 9.63 6.25 -15.34
N GLU A 160 9.07 6.62 -16.50
CA GLU A 160 8.87 8.03 -16.89
C GLU A 160 8.08 8.81 -15.85
N LYS A 161 7.01 8.21 -15.30
CA LYS A 161 6.21 8.83 -14.22
C LYS A 161 6.95 8.92 -12.90
N MET A 162 7.72 7.88 -12.54
CA MET A 162 8.47 7.84 -11.29
C MET A 162 9.56 8.92 -11.25
N PHE A 163 10.22 9.17 -12.39
CA PHE A 163 11.36 10.07 -12.48
C PHE A 163 11.03 11.44 -13.11
N ALA A 164 9.77 11.69 -13.45
CA ALA A 164 9.34 12.98 -13.93
C ALA A 164 9.68 14.09 -12.91
N PRO A 165 10.20 15.25 -13.36
CA PRO A 165 10.55 16.35 -12.46
C PRO A 165 9.31 16.81 -11.68
N ARG A 166 9.48 17.00 -10.36
CA ARG A 166 8.40 17.46 -9.48
C ARG A 166 7.92 18.83 -9.97
N ARG A 167 6.61 18.95 -10.27
CA ARG A 167 6.00 20.25 -10.59
C ARG A 167 6.21 21.23 -9.44
N VAL A 168 6.86 22.36 -9.73
CA VAL A 168 6.91 23.50 -8.80
C VAL A 168 5.48 24.00 -8.59
N LYS A 169 5.02 24.06 -7.34
CA LYS A 169 3.72 24.66 -7.01
C LYS A 169 3.71 26.12 -7.48
N GLY A 170 2.85 26.44 -8.44
CA GLY A 170 2.63 27.82 -8.93
C GLY A 170 3.15 28.12 -10.34
N GLY A 171 3.80 27.18 -11.03
CA GLY A 171 4.13 27.35 -12.45
C GLY A 171 2.89 27.29 -13.36
N PRO A 172 2.91 27.92 -14.55
CA PRO A 172 1.82 27.79 -15.51
C PRO A 172 1.56 26.32 -15.80
N SER A 173 0.27 25.93 -15.78
CA SER A 173 -0.16 24.58 -16.10
C SER A 173 0.02 24.31 -17.60
N MET A 174 1.27 24.08 -18.03
CA MET A 174 1.51 23.28 -19.20
C MET A 174 1.32 21.83 -18.75
N THR A 175 0.07 21.39 -18.70
CA THR A 175 -0.22 19.97 -18.91
C THR A 175 0.05 19.71 -20.38
N PRO A 176 1.06 18.93 -20.78
CA PRO A 176 0.74 17.97 -21.82
C PRO A 176 -0.49 17.25 -21.26
N LYS A 177 -1.61 17.25 -22.00
CA LYS A 177 -2.60 16.20 -21.78
C LYS A 177 -1.76 14.92 -21.78
N SER A 178 -1.72 14.19 -20.66
CA SER A 178 -1.20 12.83 -20.69
C SER A 178 -1.83 12.21 -21.94
N PRO A 179 -1.04 11.72 -22.91
CA PRO A 179 -1.64 11.08 -24.07
C PRO A 179 -2.64 10.08 -23.51
N SER A 180 -3.88 10.16 -23.99
CA SER A 180 -4.79 9.04 -23.78
C SER A 180 -4.00 7.79 -24.22
N PRO A 181 -3.91 6.74 -23.38
CA PRO A 181 -3.10 5.58 -23.72
C PRO A 181 -3.44 5.16 -25.16
N ASP A 182 -2.42 5.10 -26.02
CA ASP A 182 -2.62 4.67 -27.39
C ASP A 182 -3.09 3.22 -27.34
N PRO A 183 -4.33 2.91 -27.78
CA PRO A 183 -4.85 1.55 -27.72
C PRO A 183 -4.01 0.54 -28.53
N ASN A 184 -3.09 1.04 -29.37
CA ASN A 184 -2.21 0.25 -30.24
C ASN A 184 -0.73 0.30 -29.81
N ASP A 185 -0.38 0.82 -28.63
CA ASP A 185 1.00 0.75 -28.12
C ASP A 185 1.40 -0.71 -27.84
N PRO A 186 2.33 -1.32 -28.59
CA PRO A 186 2.77 -2.68 -28.37
C PRO A 186 3.49 -2.88 -27.02
N SER A 187 3.84 -1.80 -26.31
CA SER A 187 4.38 -1.85 -24.94
C SER A 187 3.29 -1.93 -23.84
N GLU A 188 2.02 -1.64 -24.16
CA GLU A 188 0.85 -1.91 -23.30
C GLU A 188 0.19 -3.28 -23.60
N ALA A 189 0.53 -3.88 -24.74
CA ALA A 189 0.04 -5.18 -25.16
C ALA A 189 0.74 -6.32 -24.40
N GLY A 190 0.26 -6.66 -23.20
CA GLY A 190 0.45 -8.02 -22.67
C GLY A 190 0.65 -8.20 -21.17
N SER A 191 0.92 -7.17 -20.37
CA SER A 191 1.07 -7.36 -18.92
C SER A 191 -0.29 -7.29 -18.22
N GLN A 192 -0.97 -8.42 -18.09
CA GLN A 192 -2.27 -8.51 -17.41
C GLN A 192 -2.11 -8.11 -15.93
N ALA A 193 -2.90 -7.12 -15.49
CA ALA A 193 -2.97 -6.77 -14.07
C ALA A 193 -3.57 -7.93 -13.27
N VAL A 194 -3.00 -8.19 -12.09
CA VAL A 194 -3.43 -9.24 -11.17
C VAL A 194 -4.11 -8.55 -9.98
N GLU A 195 -5.40 -8.81 -9.77
CA GLU A 195 -6.10 -8.40 -8.55
C GLU A 195 -6.01 -9.53 -7.51
N VAL A 196 -5.39 -9.23 -6.37
CA VAL A 196 -5.30 -10.11 -5.21
C VAL A 196 -6.30 -9.64 -4.15
N LEU A 197 -7.20 -10.53 -3.72
CA LEU A 197 -8.12 -10.21 -2.63
C LEU A 197 -7.37 -10.23 -1.30
N LEU A 198 -7.39 -9.10 -0.59
CA LEU A 198 -6.86 -8.99 0.76
C LEU A 198 -8.02 -8.98 1.77
N PRO A 199 -8.34 -10.11 2.42
CA PRO A 199 -9.33 -10.13 3.48
C PRO A 199 -8.83 -9.40 4.73
N GLY A 200 -9.76 -9.04 5.63
CA GLY A 200 -9.38 -8.61 6.98
C GLY A 200 -8.61 -9.72 7.69
N ASN A 201 -7.66 -9.35 8.56
CA ASN A 201 -6.76 -10.28 9.24
C ASN A 201 -5.80 -11.02 8.30
N SER A 202 -5.34 -10.37 7.23
CA SER A 202 -4.35 -10.96 6.31
C SER A 202 -3.05 -10.15 6.27
N LEU A 203 -1.94 -10.84 5.99
CA LEU A 203 -0.61 -10.28 5.82
C LEU A 203 -0.14 -10.50 4.38
N CYS A 204 0.07 -9.40 3.66
CA CYS A 204 0.59 -9.39 2.30
C CYS A 204 2.07 -8.97 2.35
N VAL A 205 2.98 -9.88 2.01
CA VAL A 205 4.42 -9.65 1.96
C VAL A 205 4.84 -9.49 0.50
N MET A 206 5.44 -8.34 0.18
CA MET A 206 6.02 -8.03 -1.13
C MET A 206 7.54 -7.99 -1.00
N GLU A 207 8.22 -8.84 -1.75
CA GLU A 207 9.67 -8.91 -1.85
C GLU A 207 10.11 -9.10 -3.31
N ASN A 208 11.40 -8.97 -3.56
CA ASN A 208 12.03 -9.21 -4.87
C ASN A 208 11.28 -8.46 -6.01
N GLU A 209 10.94 -9.15 -7.10
CA GLU A 209 10.38 -8.54 -8.31
C GLU A 209 9.13 -7.72 -8.04
N VAL A 210 8.19 -8.23 -7.22
CA VAL A 210 6.95 -7.50 -6.92
C VAL A 210 7.19 -6.21 -6.14
N ARG A 211 8.23 -6.16 -5.30
CA ARG A 211 8.59 -4.95 -4.55
C ARG A 211 9.30 -3.89 -5.40
N TYR A 212 9.97 -4.27 -6.48
CA TYR A 212 10.88 -3.40 -7.23
C TYR A 212 10.45 -3.14 -8.68
N ALA A 213 9.69 -4.04 -9.29
CA ALA A 213 9.38 -4.03 -10.72
C ALA A 213 7.87 -4.16 -10.99
N TRP A 214 7.03 -4.12 -9.96
CA TRP A 214 5.59 -4.13 -10.09
C TRP A 214 4.99 -2.92 -9.38
N THR A 215 4.04 -2.29 -10.05
CA THR A 215 3.18 -1.30 -9.42
C THR A 215 2.11 -2.00 -8.59
N HIS A 216 1.77 -1.42 -7.45
CA HIS A 216 0.66 -1.89 -6.62
C HIS A 216 -0.29 -0.75 -6.25
N GLY A 217 -1.57 -1.06 -6.11
CA GLY A 217 -2.60 -0.05 -5.88
C GLY A 217 -3.95 -0.59 -5.43
N ILE A 218 -4.80 0.30 -4.93
CA ILE A 218 -6.21 0.02 -4.69
C ILE A 218 -6.99 0.94 -5.62
N ARG A 219 -7.69 0.37 -6.61
CA ARG A 219 -8.54 1.16 -7.51
C ARG A 219 -9.59 1.94 -6.73
N SER A 220 -9.83 3.20 -7.13
CA SER A 220 -10.85 4.06 -6.51
C SER A 220 -12.25 3.66 -7.01
N ARG A 221 -12.88 2.68 -6.34
CA ARG A 221 -14.21 2.15 -6.66
C ARG A 221 -14.99 1.78 -5.38
N ALA A 222 -16.31 1.83 -5.45
CA ALA A 222 -17.19 1.57 -4.31
C ALA A 222 -17.52 0.08 -4.11
N THR A 223 -17.26 -0.75 -5.12
CA THR A 223 -17.56 -2.19 -5.12
C THR A 223 -16.40 -2.96 -5.73
N ASP A 224 -16.20 -4.19 -5.30
CA ASP A 224 -15.30 -5.17 -5.91
C ASP A 224 -16.11 -6.34 -6.49
N THR A 225 -15.56 -7.05 -7.48
CA THR A 225 -16.14 -8.30 -7.96
C THR A 225 -15.37 -9.45 -7.32
N ILE A 226 -16.02 -10.18 -6.41
CA ILE A 226 -15.43 -11.29 -5.67
C ILE A 226 -16.23 -12.54 -6.04
N ASN A 227 -15.58 -13.55 -6.62
CA ASN A 227 -16.23 -14.79 -7.08
C ASN A 227 -17.45 -14.55 -7.98
N GLY A 228 -17.37 -13.55 -8.88
CA GLY A 228 -18.46 -13.16 -9.79
C GLY A 228 -19.57 -12.34 -9.15
N GLN A 229 -19.51 -12.05 -7.84
CA GLN A 229 -20.49 -11.23 -7.14
C GLN A 229 -19.96 -9.82 -6.89
N THR A 230 -20.83 -8.83 -7.06
CA THR A 230 -20.53 -7.43 -6.74
C THR A 230 -20.69 -7.22 -5.24
N VAL A 231 -19.57 -6.95 -4.56
CA VAL A 231 -19.53 -6.74 -3.10
C VAL A 231 -19.22 -5.25 -2.83
N PRO A 232 -20.04 -4.54 -2.03
CA PRO A 232 -19.74 -3.18 -1.63
C PRO A 232 -18.54 -3.13 -0.69
N ARG A 233 -17.64 -2.16 -0.90
CA ARG A 233 -16.51 -1.92 0.00
C ARG A 233 -17.02 -1.31 1.31
N GLY A 234 -16.52 -1.84 2.42
CA GLY A 234 -16.69 -1.25 3.74
C GLY A 234 -15.52 -0.34 4.12
N ASN A 235 -15.47 0.03 5.40
CA ASN A 235 -14.30 0.68 5.98
C ASN A 235 -13.14 -0.32 6.04
N ARG A 236 -12.01 0.04 5.43
CA ARG A 236 -10.79 -0.76 5.44
C ARG A 236 -9.67 -0.01 6.13
N PHE A 237 -8.84 -0.76 6.83
CA PHE A 237 -7.60 -0.29 7.42
C PHE A 237 -6.43 -1.14 6.92
N SER A 238 -5.25 -0.56 6.87
CA SER A 238 -4.02 -1.34 6.68
C SER A 238 -2.85 -0.74 7.44
N ILE A 239 -1.94 -1.61 7.89
CA ILE A 239 -0.66 -1.21 8.46
C ILE A 239 0.42 -1.70 7.52
N THR A 240 1.20 -0.77 6.96
CA THR A 240 2.32 -1.10 6.08
C THR A 240 3.61 -0.99 6.86
N PHE A 241 4.29 -2.11 7.09
CA PHE A 241 5.57 -2.21 7.78
C PHE A 241 6.72 -2.25 6.78
N ARG A 242 7.79 -1.52 7.10
CA ARG A 242 9.00 -1.41 6.29
C ARG A 242 10.22 -1.27 7.20
N TYR A 243 11.38 -1.54 6.62
CA TYR A 243 12.65 -1.09 7.17
C TYR A 243 13.12 0.11 6.37
N VAL A 244 13.26 1.28 6.99
CA VAL A 244 13.86 2.47 6.38
C VAL A 244 15.37 2.32 6.41
N SER A 245 15.98 2.40 5.22
CA SER A 245 17.42 2.42 5.04
C SER A 245 17.95 3.85 5.07
N PHE A 246 18.98 4.10 5.87
CA PHE A 246 19.60 5.42 6.02
C PHE A 246 20.80 5.63 5.11
N ASP A 247 21.23 4.60 4.37
CA ASP A 247 22.29 4.72 3.37
C ASP A 247 21.83 5.45 2.11
N GLY A 248 20.52 5.48 1.84
CA GLY A 248 19.95 6.09 0.63
C GLY A 248 20.38 5.38 -0.66
N VAL A 249 20.94 4.18 -0.57
CA VAL A 249 21.55 3.47 -1.71
C VAL A 249 20.89 2.12 -1.90
N CYS A 250 20.11 2.01 -2.98
CA CYS A 250 19.52 0.73 -3.35
C CYS A 250 20.50 -0.14 -4.17
N LYS A 251 20.59 -1.43 -3.81
CA LYS A 251 21.40 -2.45 -4.50
C LYS A 251 20.55 -3.50 -5.23
N CYS A 252 19.31 -3.16 -5.59
CA CYS A 252 18.42 -4.10 -6.26
C CYS A 252 18.92 -4.49 -7.67
N GLN A 253 18.44 -5.63 -8.16
CA GLN A 253 18.69 -6.12 -9.52
C GLN A 253 17.75 -5.52 -10.59
N PHE A 254 16.95 -4.50 -10.23
CA PHE A 254 15.91 -3.91 -11.07
C PHE A 254 16.23 -2.43 -11.40
N PRO A 255 17.23 -2.17 -12.27
CA PRO A 255 17.75 -0.81 -12.47
C PRO A 255 16.74 0.15 -13.12
N ASN A 256 15.87 -0.35 -13.99
CA ASN A 256 14.92 0.46 -14.78
C ASN A 256 13.95 1.30 -13.95
N TRP A 257 13.68 0.90 -12.70
CA TRP A 257 12.77 1.59 -11.78
C TRP A 257 13.46 2.02 -10.47
N CYS A 258 14.79 1.90 -10.41
CA CYS A 258 15.57 2.21 -9.23
C CYS A 258 16.01 3.68 -9.20
N ASP A 259 15.55 4.43 -8.20
CA ASP A 259 15.89 5.84 -8.05
C ASP A 259 17.38 6.09 -7.80
N THR A 260 18.06 5.21 -7.05
CA THR A 260 19.53 5.27 -6.89
C THR A 260 20.26 5.12 -8.22
N ARG A 261 19.83 4.19 -9.09
CA ARG A 261 20.47 3.97 -10.40
C ARG A 261 20.21 5.13 -11.34
N HIS A 262 18.96 5.59 -11.39
CA HIS A 262 18.59 6.76 -12.18
C HIS A 262 19.36 8.02 -11.77
N GLN A 263 19.58 8.25 -10.47
CA GLN A 263 20.40 9.38 -10.00
C GLN A 263 21.86 9.24 -10.43
N ALA A 264 22.45 8.05 -10.30
CA ALA A 264 23.84 7.80 -10.71
C ALA A 264 24.07 8.02 -12.22
N GLU A 265 23.12 7.65 -13.07
CA GLU A 265 23.20 7.83 -14.53
C GLU A 265 23.00 9.28 -14.98
N ASN A 266 22.29 10.10 -14.18
CA ASN A 266 21.96 11.49 -14.50
C ASN A 266 22.78 12.52 -13.72
N THR A 267 23.73 12.10 -12.89
CA THR A 267 24.69 13.01 -12.24
C THR A 267 25.88 13.19 -13.19
N PRO A 268 26.17 14.41 -13.69
CA PRO A 268 27.31 14.63 -14.57
C PRO A 268 28.62 14.31 -13.84
N ASP A 269 29.56 13.65 -14.54
CA ASP A 269 30.94 13.46 -14.07
C ASP A 269 31.52 14.83 -13.69
N THR A 270 31.77 15.03 -12.39
CA THR A 270 32.43 16.22 -11.83
C THR A 270 33.94 16.16 -12.01
#